data_AF-A0AAD6A6J7-F1
#
_entry.id   AF-A0AAD6A6J7-F1
#
_cell.length_a   1.000
_cell.length_b   1.000
_cell.length_c   1.000
_cell.angle_alpha   90.00
_cell.angle_beta   90.00
_cell.angle_gamma   90.00
#
_symmetry.space_group_name_H-M   'P 1'
#
loop_
_entity.id
_entity.type
_entity.pdbx_description
1 polymer ?
#
loop_
_entity_poly.entity_id
_entity_poly.type
_entity_poly.pdbx_seq_one_letter_code
_entity_poly.pdbx_strand_id
1 'polypeptide(L)'
;MSTTTENGMGGPWKTSREKTYKKTTSSALKGAIQLGIGYTVGNLTSKPDRDVLMQDFYVVESVFLPSEGSNLTPAHHYPDFRFKTYAPLAFRYFRDLFGIKPDDYLYSLVNEPLIELTNPGASGSLFYLTSDDEFIIKTVQHKEAKFLQRLLPGYYMNLNQNPRTLLPKFYGLYCIQSGGINIRLVVMNNMLPRSVKMHYKYDLKGSTYKRRASRKEREKSCPTYKDLDFQDMHEEGLYFDPETYNNLMKTLQRDCRVGEFLLITVSLCLLDLL
;
A
#
# COMPACT_ATOMS: atom_id res chain seq x y z
N MET A 1 20.13 -36.86 -52.63
CA MET A 1 18.67 -36.62 -52.62
C MET A 1 18.34 -35.81 -51.39
N SER A 2 17.74 -34.65 -51.62
CA SER A 2 16.88 -33.88 -50.70
C SER A 2 17.49 -33.15 -49.49
N THR A 3 17.47 -31.83 -49.61
CA THR A 3 17.73 -30.74 -48.65
C THR A 3 16.52 -30.39 -47.77
N THR A 4 16.74 -29.50 -46.77
CA THR A 4 15.81 -28.57 -46.04
C THR A 4 14.91 -29.19 -44.93
N THR A 5 14.59 -28.58 -43.77
CA THR A 5 14.58 -27.17 -43.27
C THR A 5 14.45 -27.12 -41.72
N GLU A 6 14.74 -25.94 -41.12
CA GLU A 6 14.61 -25.53 -39.71
C GLU A 6 13.20 -25.62 -39.10
N ASN A 7 13.11 -25.70 -37.76
CA ASN A 7 12.23 -24.83 -36.94
C ASN A 7 12.45 -25.03 -35.43
N GLY A 8 12.59 -23.93 -34.69
CA GLY A 8 12.73 -23.91 -33.24
C GLY A 8 11.41 -24.07 -32.48
N MET A 9 11.48 -24.53 -31.23
CA MET A 9 10.50 -24.19 -30.20
C MET A 9 11.17 -24.16 -28.82
N GLY A 10 11.06 -23.00 -28.17
CA GLY A 10 11.53 -22.76 -26.81
C GLY A 10 10.80 -23.63 -25.78
N GLY A 11 11.58 -24.22 -24.87
CA GLY A 11 11.06 -24.89 -23.69
C GLY A 11 10.39 -23.89 -22.73
N PRO A 12 9.31 -24.27 -22.03
CA PRO A 12 8.45 -23.31 -21.36
C PRO A 12 9.14 -22.70 -20.14
N TRP A 13 9.23 -21.37 -20.12
CA TRP A 13 9.37 -20.61 -18.89
C TRP A 13 8.33 -21.10 -17.89
N LYS A 14 8.81 -21.60 -16.73
CA LYS A 14 7.96 -21.87 -15.57
C LYS A 14 7.39 -20.53 -15.09
N THR A 15 6.21 -20.21 -15.56
CA THR A 15 5.36 -19.16 -14.99
C THR A 15 5.03 -19.57 -13.56
N SER A 16 5.63 -18.85 -12.61
CA SER A 16 5.22 -18.83 -11.21
C SER A 16 3.72 -18.61 -11.15
N ARG A 17 2.94 -19.67 -10.91
CA ARG A 17 1.48 -19.59 -10.74
C ARG A 17 1.18 -18.75 -9.50
N GLU A 18 0.86 -17.48 -9.71
CA GLU A 18 0.20 -16.64 -8.69
C GLU A 18 -1.19 -17.25 -8.44
N LYS A 19 -1.31 -18.00 -7.34
CA LYS A 19 -2.60 -18.49 -6.86
C LYS A 19 -3.29 -17.36 -6.10
N THR A 20 -4.42 -16.90 -6.63
CA THR A 20 -5.31 -15.95 -5.94
C THR A 20 -5.78 -16.55 -4.62
N TYR A 21 -5.64 -15.73 -3.58
CA TYR A 21 -5.81 -16.04 -2.17
C TYR A 21 -7.24 -16.50 -1.84
N LYS A 22 -7.43 -17.80 -1.56
CA LYS A 22 -8.69 -18.32 -1.00
C LYS A 22 -8.52 -19.28 0.19
N LYS A 23 -7.30 -19.53 0.70
CA LYS A 23 -7.09 -20.61 1.71
C LYS A 23 -6.01 -20.43 2.78
N THR A 24 -5.42 -19.25 2.97
CA THR A 24 -4.69 -18.98 4.22
C THR A 24 -5.69 -18.39 5.21
N THR A 25 -5.81 -18.98 6.41
CA THR A 25 -6.67 -18.43 7.46
C THR A 25 -6.25 -16.99 7.73
N SER A 26 -7.18 -16.03 7.59
CA SER A 26 -6.89 -14.59 7.69
C SER A 26 -6.12 -14.24 8.98
N SER A 27 -6.40 -14.95 10.08
CA SER A 27 -5.68 -14.82 11.35
C SER A 27 -4.19 -15.16 11.26
N ALA A 28 -3.81 -16.19 10.50
CA ALA A 28 -2.41 -16.59 10.35
C ALA A 28 -1.61 -15.55 9.57
N LEU A 29 -2.22 -14.95 8.54
CA LEU A 29 -1.58 -13.85 7.82
C LEU A 29 -1.41 -12.63 8.72
N LYS A 30 -2.44 -12.21 9.45
CA LYS A 30 -2.35 -11.08 10.39
C LYS A 30 -1.19 -11.26 11.36
N GLY A 31 -1.11 -12.42 12.03
CA GLY A 31 -0.02 -12.68 12.97
C GLY A 31 1.37 -12.71 12.32
N ALA A 32 1.50 -13.29 11.12
CA ALA A 32 2.77 -13.25 10.38
C ALA A 32 3.19 -11.82 9.97
N ILE A 33 2.22 -10.94 9.67
CA ILE A 33 2.46 -9.51 9.42
C ILE A 33 3.01 -8.85 10.68
N GLN A 34 2.31 -9.00 11.80
CA GLN A 34 2.66 -8.36 13.07
C GLN A 34 4.03 -8.83 13.57
N LEU A 35 4.29 -10.14 13.55
CA LEU A 35 5.57 -10.71 13.95
C LEU A 35 6.72 -10.21 13.07
N GLY A 36 6.54 -10.21 11.75
CA GLY A 36 7.57 -9.78 10.80
C GLY A 36 7.88 -8.29 10.88
N ILE A 37 6.86 -7.43 10.97
CA ILE A 37 7.04 -5.98 11.18
C ILE A 37 7.70 -5.73 12.54
N GLY A 38 7.23 -6.37 13.61
CA GLY A 38 7.80 -6.25 14.96
C GLY A 38 9.29 -6.55 14.99
N TYR A 39 9.69 -7.70 14.43
CA TYR A 39 11.10 -8.07 14.34
C TYR A 39 11.92 -7.11 13.48
N THR A 40 11.46 -6.79 12.27
CA THR A 40 12.28 -6.01 11.33
C THR A 40 12.41 -4.54 11.69
N VAL A 41 11.35 -3.92 12.23
CA VAL A 41 11.40 -2.53 12.71
C VAL A 41 12.14 -2.46 14.05
N GLY A 42 11.90 -3.41 14.97
CA GLY A 42 12.63 -3.48 16.24
C GLY A 42 14.14 -3.70 16.06
N ASN A 43 14.56 -4.46 15.05
CA ASN A 43 15.98 -4.57 14.72
C ASN A 43 16.55 -3.35 14.00
N LEU A 44 15.71 -2.53 13.37
CA LEU A 44 16.17 -1.34 12.68
C LEU A 44 16.43 -0.19 13.64
N THR A 45 15.77 -0.14 14.79
CA THR A 45 16.00 0.89 15.83
C THR A 45 17.38 0.76 16.48
N SER A 46 18.01 -0.42 16.44
CA SER A 46 19.38 -0.62 16.92
C SER A 46 20.45 -0.19 15.90
N LYS A 47 20.08 0.05 14.64
CA LYS A 47 21.01 0.54 13.62
C LYS A 47 21.17 2.06 13.73
N PRO A 48 22.41 2.59 13.63
CA PRO A 48 22.65 4.02 13.77
C PRO A 48 21.91 4.84 12.71
N ASP A 49 21.64 6.09 13.03
CA ASP A 49 21.07 7.04 12.08
C ASP A 49 22.11 7.50 11.07
N ARG A 50 21.67 7.56 9.81
CA ARG A 50 22.46 8.06 8.67
C ARG A 50 21.53 8.45 7.54
N ASP A 51 22.05 9.28 6.64
CA ASP A 51 21.35 9.68 5.43
C ASP A 51 21.03 8.49 4.50
N VAL A 52 19.92 8.63 3.78
CA VAL A 52 19.49 7.68 2.75
C VAL A 52 20.33 7.89 1.49
N LEU A 53 20.96 6.82 1.02
CA LEU A 53 21.73 6.79 -0.22
C LEU A 53 20.92 6.11 -1.32
N MET A 54 21.28 6.37 -2.59
CA MET A 54 20.57 5.81 -3.75
C MET A 54 20.48 4.28 -3.72
N GLN A 55 21.51 3.60 -3.21
CA GLN A 55 21.55 2.15 -3.06
C GLN A 55 20.49 1.61 -2.08
N ASP A 56 20.12 2.40 -1.06
CA ASP A 56 19.20 1.98 0.00
C ASP A 56 17.78 1.72 -0.53
N PHE A 57 17.38 2.38 -1.63
CA PHE A 57 16.09 2.15 -2.30
C PHE A 57 15.97 0.77 -2.94
N TYR A 58 17.09 0.09 -3.21
CA TYR A 58 17.13 -1.23 -3.86
C TYR A 58 17.41 -2.38 -2.88
N VAL A 59 17.75 -2.07 -1.63
CA VAL A 59 18.02 -3.07 -0.59
C VAL A 59 16.76 -3.89 -0.30
N VAL A 60 16.92 -5.21 -0.15
CA VAL A 60 15.88 -6.11 0.34
C VAL A 60 16.49 -7.00 1.41
N GLU A 61 16.09 -6.79 2.65
CA GLU A 61 16.49 -7.65 3.77
C GLU A 61 15.52 -8.83 3.89
N SER A 62 16.02 -9.98 4.32
CA SER A 62 15.20 -11.18 4.46
C SER A 62 15.57 -11.97 5.71
N VAL A 63 14.54 -12.32 6.50
CA VAL A 63 14.65 -13.18 7.68
C VAL A 63 13.76 -14.40 7.51
N PHE A 64 14.19 -15.54 8.04
CA PHE A 64 13.37 -16.74 8.15
C PHE A 64 12.83 -16.84 9.59
N LEU A 65 11.52 -17.04 9.72
CA LEU A 65 10.77 -17.09 10.97
C LEU A 65 10.09 -18.47 11.07
N PRO A 66 10.72 -19.42 11.78
CA PRO A 66 10.17 -20.77 11.96
C PRO A 66 9.10 -20.81 13.05
N SER A 67 8.10 -21.67 12.85
CA SER A 67 6.99 -21.91 13.78
C SER A 67 7.43 -22.41 15.15
N GLU A 68 8.48 -23.22 15.19
CA GLU A 68 9.16 -23.70 16.40
C GLU A 68 9.94 -22.60 17.15
N GLY A 69 10.06 -21.40 16.57
CA GLY A 69 10.80 -20.29 17.15
C GLY A 69 12.30 -20.35 16.86
N SER A 70 13.01 -19.28 17.23
CA SER A 70 14.45 -19.15 17.04
C SER A 70 15.05 -18.21 18.09
N ASN A 71 16.35 -17.97 18.03
CA ASN A 71 16.99 -16.92 18.85
C ASN A 71 16.50 -15.50 18.50
N LEU A 72 15.76 -15.34 17.40
CA LEU A 72 15.27 -14.06 16.89
C LEU A 72 13.81 -13.80 17.28
N THR A 73 13.00 -14.85 17.38
CA THR A 73 11.55 -14.75 17.63
C THR A 73 11.06 -15.94 18.44
N PRO A 74 10.08 -15.75 19.35
CA PRO A 74 9.47 -16.86 20.07
C PRO A 74 8.73 -17.81 19.11
N ALA A 75 8.44 -19.03 19.60
CA ALA A 75 7.60 -19.99 18.89
C ALA A 75 6.20 -19.43 18.65
N HIS A 76 5.58 -19.81 17.53
CA HIS A 76 4.28 -19.30 17.11
C HIS A 76 3.46 -20.33 16.32
N HIS A 77 2.14 -20.15 16.27
CA HIS A 77 1.22 -21.10 15.65
C HIS A 77 1.06 -20.94 14.13
N TYR A 78 1.71 -19.96 13.51
CA TYR A 78 1.67 -19.74 12.05
C TYR A 78 2.71 -20.61 11.34
N PRO A 79 2.48 -21.06 10.09
CA PRO A 79 3.46 -21.83 9.33
C PRO A 79 4.77 -21.09 9.16
N ASP A 80 5.88 -21.82 9.02
CA ASP A 80 7.18 -21.25 8.69
C ASP A 80 7.09 -20.30 7.50
N PHE A 81 7.73 -19.15 7.64
CA PHE A 81 7.71 -18.14 6.59
C PHE A 81 9.02 -17.35 6.54
N ARG A 82 9.29 -16.83 5.35
CA ARG A 82 10.35 -15.85 5.12
C ARG A 82 9.73 -14.47 5.03
N PHE A 83 10.16 -13.55 5.87
CA PHE A 83 9.74 -12.16 5.82
C PHE A 83 10.81 -11.35 5.08
N LYS A 84 10.38 -10.52 4.14
CA LYS A 84 11.25 -9.63 3.37
C LYS A 84 10.84 -8.18 3.59
N THR A 85 11.81 -7.33 3.87
CA THR A 85 11.63 -5.88 4.03
C THR A 85 12.38 -5.16 2.92
N TYR A 86 11.64 -4.38 2.14
CA TYR A 86 12.17 -3.63 1.01
C TYR A 86 12.55 -2.23 1.47
N ALA A 87 13.73 -1.75 1.07
CA ALA A 87 14.26 -0.42 1.35
C ALA A 87 14.08 0.03 2.83
N PRO A 88 14.51 -0.78 3.82
CA PRO A 88 14.19 -0.54 5.23
C PRO A 88 14.60 0.86 5.71
N LEU A 89 15.79 1.33 5.31
CA LEU A 89 16.28 2.65 5.69
C LEU A 89 15.47 3.79 5.04
N ALA A 90 15.06 3.64 3.78
CA ALA A 90 14.22 4.64 3.12
C ALA A 90 12.85 4.77 3.81
N PHE A 91 12.24 3.64 4.21
CA PHE A 91 10.97 3.68 4.95
C PHE A 91 11.12 4.12 6.41
N ARG A 92 12.29 3.97 7.05
CA ARG A 92 12.59 4.68 8.31
C ARG A 92 12.55 6.18 8.08
N TYR A 93 13.34 6.68 7.12
CA TYR A 93 13.35 8.10 6.76
C TYR A 93 11.96 8.66 6.42
N PHE A 94 11.15 7.94 5.63
CA PHE A 94 9.79 8.40 5.33
C PHE A 94 8.91 8.48 6.57
N ARG A 95 8.97 7.51 7.48
CA ARG A 95 8.22 7.56 8.75
C ARG A 95 8.66 8.75 9.59
N ASP A 96 9.97 8.99 9.71
CA ASP A 96 10.52 10.14 10.44
C ASP A 96 10.04 11.46 9.84
N LEU A 97 10.06 11.59 8.51
CA LEU A 97 9.58 12.78 7.79
C LEU A 97 8.08 13.04 8.04
N PHE A 98 7.28 11.99 8.21
CA PHE A 98 5.86 12.09 8.53
C PHE A 98 5.58 12.13 10.05
N GLY A 99 6.61 12.22 10.89
CA GLY A 99 6.47 12.34 12.34
C GLY A 99 6.04 11.06 13.04
N ILE A 100 6.22 9.89 12.42
CA ILE A 100 5.84 8.59 12.99
C ILE A 100 7.02 8.01 13.74
N LYS A 101 6.92 7.98 15.07
CA LYS A 101 7.94 7.35 15.91
C LYS A 101 7.92 5.82 15.74
N PRO A 102 9.07 5.15 15.85
CA PRO A 102 9.14 3.69 15.77
C PRO A 102 8.23 2.98 16.78
N ASP A 103 8.16 3.49 18.01
CA ASP A 103 7.35 2.90 19.08
C ASP A 103 5.85 3.01 18.80
N ASP A 104 5.39 4.17 18.32
CA ASP A 104 3.99 4.39 17.94
C ASP A 104 3.60 3.49 16.75
N TYR A 105 4.49 3.37 15.75
CA TYR A 105 4.30 2.48 14.61
C TYR A 105 4.20 1.01 15.02
N LEU A 106 5.07 0.57 15.94
CA LEU A 106 5.06 -0.79 16.47
C LEU A 106 3.83 -1.05 17.32
N TYR A 107 3.47 -0.12 18.20
CA TYR A 107 2.28 -0.25 19.05
C TYR A 107 1.02 -0.45 18.19
N SER A 108 0.81 0.44 17.22
CA SER A 108 -0.36 0.42 16.33
C SER A 108 -0.46 -0.85 15.47
N LEU A 109 0.65 -1.29 14.87
CA LEU A 109 0.65 -2.41 13.93
C LEU A 109 0.79 -3.78 14.60
N VAL A 110 1.54 -3.88 15.69
CA VAL A 110 2.00 -5.17 16.25
C VAL A 110 1.26 -5.51 17.54
N ASN A 111 1.01 -4.53 18.41
CA ASN A 111 0.46 -4.81 19.74
C ASN A 111 -1.07 -4.85 19.77
N GLU A 112 -1.73 -4.26 18.76
CA GLU A 112 -3.18 -4.21 18.65
C GLU A 112 -3.71 -5.09 17.50
N PRO A 113 -4.92 -5.65 17.59
CA PRO A 113 -5.44 -6.57 16.58
C PRO A 113 -5.77 -5.86 15.26
N LEU A 114 -5.30 -6.40 14.14
CA LEU A 114 -5.62 -5.88 12.81
C LEU A 114 -7.08 -6.16 12.42
N ILE A 115 -7.81 -5.12 12.04
CA ILE A 115 -9.20 -5.17 11.56
C ILE A 115 -9.18 -5.44 10.05
N GLU A 116 -9.83 -6.51 9.60
CA GLU A 116 -9.93 -6.80 8.16
C GLU A 116 -11.11 -6.05 7.54
N LEU A 117 -10.85 -5.29 6.48
CA LEU A 117 -11.87 -4.56 5.75
C LEU A 117 -12.40 -5.43 4.60
N THR A 118 -13.70 -5.71 4.61
CA THR A 118 -14.40 -6.39 3.51
C THR A 118 -14.68 -5.44 2.36
N ASN A 119 -13.61 -4.93 1.74
CA ASN A 119 -13.69 -4.09 0.55
C ASN A 119 -13.22 -4.89 -0.67
N PRO A 120 -14.14 -5.49 -1.46
CA PRO A 120 -13.80 -6.05 -2.75
C PRO A 120 -13.55 -4.89 -3.72
N GLY A 121 -12.37 -4.27 -3.63
CA GLY A 121 -11.85 -3.49 -4.74
C GLY A 121 -11.74 -4.39 -5.97
N ALA A 122 -11.81 -3.81 -7.17
CA ALA A 122 -11.76 -4.59 -8.43
C ALA A 122 -10.51 -5.50 -8.55
N SER A 123 -9.45 -5.23 -7.78
CA SER A 123 -8.19 -5.98 -7.79
C SER A 123 -8.18 -7.22 -6.88
N GLY A 124 -9.19 -7.44 -6.03
CA GLY A 124 -9.20 -8.55 -5.06
C GLY A 124 -8.12 -8.42 -3.98
N SER A 125 -7.64 -7.20 -3.72
CA SER A 125 -6.69 -6.91 -2.64
C SER A 125 -7.37 -7.00 -1.27
N LEU A 126 -6.63 -7.47 -0.28
CA LEU A 126 -7.00 -7.47 1.12
C LEU A 126 -6.54 -6.16 1.75
N PHE A 127 -7.36 -5.65 2.65
CA PHE A 127 -7.07 -4.45 3.42
C PHE A 127 -7.20 -4.78 4.90
N TYR A 128 -6.19 -4.41 5.66
CA TYR A 128 -6.23 -4.35 7.11
C TYR A 128 -6.12 -2.91 7.57
N LEU A 129 -6.73 -2.64 8.71
CA LEU A 129 -6.73 -1.35 9.38
C LEU A 129 -6.27 -1.58 10.82
N THR A 130 -5.44 -0.69 11.35
CA THR A 130 -5.01 -0.74 12.76
C THR A 130 -6.15 -0.32 13.69
N SER A 131 -6.10 -0.74 14.96
CA SER A 131 -7.17 -0.47 15.93
C SER A 131 -7.35 1.02 16.23
N ASP A 132 -6.27 1.78 16.18
CA ASP A 132 -6.23 3.24 16.32
C ASP A 132 -6.66 3.97 15.05
N ASP A 133 -6.92 3.24 13.95
CA ASP A 133 -7.42 3.75 12.68
C ASP A 133 -6.42 4.66 11.92
N GLU A 134 -5.14 4.63 12.29
CA GLU A 134 -4.07 5.45 11.71
C GLU A 134 -3.47 4.84 10.42
N PHE A 135 -3.33 3.51 10.36
CA PHE A 135 -2.64 2.82 9.28
C PHE A 135 -3.52 1.83 8.53
N ILE A 136 -3.35 1.81 7.20
CA ILE A 136 -3.88 0.79 6.31
C ILE A 136 -2.75 -0.11 5.84
N ILE A 137 -2.97 -1.42 5.92
CA ILE A 137 -2.12 -2.44 5.29
C ILE A 137 -2.87 -2.99 4.07
N LYS A 138 -2.28 -2.88 2.90
CA LYS A 138 -2.89 -3.34 1.64
C LYS A 138 -2.06 -4.44 1.00
N THR A 139 -2.69 -5.52 0.55
CA THR A 139 -2.01 -6.47 -0.34
C THR A 139 -1.87 -5.91 -1.75
N VAL A 140 -0.69 -6.08 -2.32
CA VAL A 140 -0.35 -5.59 -3.66
C VAL A 140 0.18 -6.72 -4.54
N GLN A 141 -0.06 -6.64 -5.83
CA GLN A 141 0.45 -7.59 -6.81
C GLN A 141 1.97 -7.44 -6.98
N HIS A 142 2.63 -8.46 -7.55
CA HIS A 142 4.07 -8.39 -7.77
C HIS A 142 4.50 -7.15 -8.58
N LYS A 143 3.76 -6.85 -9.66
CA LYS A 143 4.04 -5.70 -10.51
C LYS A 143 3.89 -4.36 -9.76
N GLU A 144 2.92 -4.23 -8.87
CA GLU A 144 2.67 -3.02 -8.08
C GLU A 144 3.78 -2.81 -7.04
N ALA A 145 4.19 -3.86 -6.34
CA ALA A 145 5.32 -3.78 -5.40
C ALA A 145 6.64 -3.43 -6.10
N LYS A 146 6.92 -4.06 -7.26
CA LYS A 146 8.13 -3.78 -8.06
C LYS A 146 8.11 -2.34 -8.59
N PHE A 147 6.93 -1.87 -8.99
CA PHE A 147 6.73 -0.50 -9.41
C PHE A 147 6.97 0.49 -8.25
N LEU A 148 6.40 0.24 -7.07
CA LEU A 148 6.60 1.09 -5.89
C LEU A 148 8.09 1.18 -5.51
N GLN A 149 8.82 0.06 -5.57
CA GLN A 149 10.26 0.08 -5.31
C GLN A 149 11.03 0.97 -6.30
N ARG A 150 10.67 0.96 -7.59
CA ARG A 150 11.27 1.84 -8.60
C ARG A 150 10.90 3.30 -8.42
N LEU A 151 9.75 3.58 -7.81
CA LEU A 151 9.26 4.92 -7.54
C LEU A 151 9.99 5.59 -6.36
N LEU A 152 10.56 4.82 -5.42
CA LEU A 152 11.09 5.36 -4.15
C LEU A 152 12.07 6.54 -4.30
N PRO A 153 13.02 6.56 -5.26
CA PRO A 153 13.91 7.71 -5.44
C PRO A 153 13.15 8.98 -5.84
N GLY A 154 12.20 8.87 -6.78
CA GLY A 154 11.36 9.99 -7.21
C GLY A 154 10.39 10.45 -6.11
N TYR A 155 9.87 9.49 -5.34
CA TYR A 155 9.05 9.77 -4.17
C TYR A 155 9.84 10.55 -3.11
N TYR A 156 11.07 10.13 -2.79
CA TYR A 156 11.97 10.87 -1.90
C TYR A 156 12.19 12.32 -2.36
N MET A 157 12.46 12.53 -3.65
CA MET A 157 12.61 13.89 -4.19
C MET A 157 11.33 14.72 -4.04
N ASN A 158 10.17 14.13 -4.36
CA ASN A 158 8.88 14.81 -4.24
C ASN A 158 8.58 15.20 -2.79
N LEU A 159 8.83 14.33 -1.82
CA LEU A 159 8.58 14.62 -0.41
C LEU A 159 9.39 15.82 0.09
N ASN A 160 10.63 15.96 -0.37
CA ASN A 160 11.49 17.08 0.00
C ASN A 160 11.15 18.39 -0.74
N GLN A 161 10.56 18.32 -1.94
CA GLN A 161 10.25 19.49 -2.77
C GLN A 161 8.79 19.95 -2.70
N ASN A 162 7.88 19.06 -2.30
CA ASN A 162 6.45 19.28 -2.22
C ASN A 162 5.88 18.75 -0.88
N PRO A 163 6.11 19.46 0.25
CA PRO A 163 5.67 19.01 1.56
C PRO A 163 4.15 18.80 1.68
N ARG A 164 3.36 19.49 0.85
CA ARG A 164 1.89 19.40 0.82
C ARG A 164 1.35 18.34 -0.15
N THR A 165 2.21 17.47 -0.69
CA THR A 165 1.82 16.41 -1.64
C THR A 165 0.62 15.59 -1.14
N LEU A 166 -0.27 15.24 -2.06
CA LEU A 166 -1.44 14.40 -1.85
C LEU A 166 -1.16 12.92 -2.13
N LEU A 167 0.06 12.58 -2.56
CA LEU A 167 0.45 11.19 -2.75
C LEU A 167 0.32 10.41 -1.43
N PRO A 168 -0.03 9.10 -1.51
CA PRO A 168 -0.10 8.24 -0.35
C PRO A 168 1.18 8.31 0.49
N LYS A 169 1.04 8.27 1.81
CA LYS A 169 2.17 8.26 2.74
C LYS A 169 2.56 6.82 2.97
N PHE A 170 3.66 6.36 2.36
CA PHE A 170 4.09 4.97 2.44
C PHE A 170 5.06 4.77 3.62
N TYR A 171 4.75 3.82 4.49
CA TYR A 171 5.49 3.57 5.74
C TYR A 171 6.25 2.25 5.74
N GLY A 172 5.95 1.37 4.79
CA GLY A 172 6.69 0.13 4.61
C GLY A 172 6.23 -0.67 3.41
N LEU A 173 7.15 -1.42 2.81
CA LEU A 173 6.89 -2.42 1.78
C LEU A 173 7.49 -3.75 2.23
N TYR A 174 6.65 -4.77 2.32
CA TYR A 174 7.00 -6.07 2.88
C TYR A 174 6.57 -7.22 1.97
N CYS A 175 7.17 -8.40 2.14
CA CYS A 175 6.70 -9.64 1.51
C CYS A 175 6.83 -10.83 2.46
N ILE A 176 5.74 -11.56 2.63
CA ILE A 176 5.68 -12.83 3.35
C ILE A 176 5.74 -13.95 2.31
N GLN A 177 6.72 -14.85 2.46
CA GLN A 177 6.84 -16.05 1.63
C GLN A 177 6.60 -17.29 2.48
N SER A 178 5.54 -18.05 2.20
CA SER A 178 5.23 -19.30 2.91
C SER A 178 4.56 -20.29 1.97
N GLY A 179 4.96 -21.56 2.02
CA GLY A 179 4.36 -22.62 1.20
C GLY A 179 4.39 -22.36 -0.32
N GLY A 180 5.41 -21.64 -0.82
CA GLY A 180 5.51 -21.24 -2.24
C GLY A 180 4.61 -20.07 -2.64
N ILE A 181 3.88 -19.46 -1.70
CA ILE A 181 3.04 -18.28 -1.92
C ILE A 181 3.80 -17.04 -1.48
N ASN A 182 3.71 -15.96 -2.25
CA ASN A 182 4.29 -14.65 -1.94
C ASN A 182 3.17 -13.62 -1.75
N ILE A 183 3.07 -13.05 -0.55
CA ILE A 183 2.09 -12.02 -0.21
C ILE A 183 2.85 -10.73 0.00
N ARG A 184 2.62 -9.73 -0.84
CA ARG A 184 3.26 -8.42 -0.75
C ARG A 184 2.32 -7.41 -0.14
N LEU A 185 2.86 -6.57 0.73
CA LEU A 185 2.09 -5.70 1.59
C LEU A 185 2.69 -4.31 1.57
N VAL A 186 1.85 -3.30 1.50
CA VAL A 186 2.23 -1.91 1.69
C VAL A 186 1.50 -1.39 2.93
N VAL A 187 2.24 -0.76 3.83
CA VAL A 187 1.67 0.00 4.95
C VAL A 187 1.65 1.46 4.54
N MET A 188 0.49 2.10 4.70
CA MET A 188 0.28 3.49 4.33
C MET A 188 -0.71 4.18 5.28
N ASN A 189 -0.82 5.49 5.21
CA ASN A 189 -1.76 6.25 6.02
C ASN A 189 -3.22 5.93 5.69
N ASN A 190 -4.07 5.98 6.71
CA ASN A 190 -5.51 6.06 6.52
C ASN A 190 -5.90 7.51 6.15
N MET A 191 -6.40 7.71 4.93
CA MET A 191 -6.89 9.03 4.48
C MET A 191 -8.27 9.37 5.05
N LEU A 192 -9.00 8.38 5.57
CA LEU A 192 -10.41 8.51 5.97
C LEU A 192 -10.60 7.98 7.40
N PRO A 193 -10.10 8.70 8.42
CA PRO A 193 -10.23 8.25 9.79
C PRO A 193 -11.68 8.32 10.28
N ARG A 194 -12.10 7.33 11.07
CA ARG A 194 -13.40 7.17 11.73
C ARG A 194 -13.72 8.31 12.70
N SER A 195 -12.69 9.00 13.20
CA SER A 195 -12.84 10.18 14.05
C SER A 195 -13.54 11.33 13.31
N VAL A 196 -13.50 11.33 11.98
CA VAL A 196 -14.19 12.31 11.13
C VAL A 196 -15.40 11.63 10.48
N LYS A 197 -16.59 12.18 10.71
CA LYS A 197 -17.82 11.68 10.08
C LYS A 197 -17.85 12.07 8.60
N MET A 198 -17.74 11.07 7.74
CA MET A 198 -17.78 11.27 6.29
C MET A 198 -19.23 11.29 5.78
N HIS A 199 -19.69 12.44 5.29
CA HIS A 199 -21.02 12.58 4.68
C HIS A 199 -21.06 12.02 3.26
N TYR A 200 -20.06 12.37 2.45
CA TYR A 200 -19.86 11.86 1.11
C TYR A 200 -18.44 11.33 0.92
N LYS A 201 -18.29 10.40 -0.01
CA LYS A 201 -17.02 9.75 -0.31
C LYS A 201 -16.98 9.40 -1.78
N TYR A 202 -15.95 9.86 -2.47
CA TYR A 202 -15.78 9.64 -3.90
C TYR A 202 -14.47 8.93 -4.18
N ASP A 203 -14.51 7.98 -5.11
CA ASP A 203 -13.35 7.52 -5.87
C ASP A 203 -13.43 8.23 -7.22
N LEU A 204 -12.58 9.23 -7.47
CA LEU A 204 -12.52 9.96 -8.75
C LEU A 204 -11.24 9.62 -9.52
N LYS A 205 -11.36 9.45 -10.84
CA LYS A 205 -10.26 9.10 -11.75
C LYS A 205 -10.24 9.89 -13.06
N GLY A 206 -11.21 10.78 -13.29
CA GLY A 206 -11.33 11.57 -14.52
C GLY A 206 -11.78 10.77 -15.75
N SER A 207 -12.35 9.57 -15.55
CA SER A 207 -12.85 8.71 -16.63
C SER A 207 -14.35 8.45 -16.47
N THR A 208 -15.00 7.94 -17.51
CA THR A 208 -16.47 7.69 -17.48
C THR A 208 -16.81 6.19 -17.49
N TYR A 209 -15.98 5.34 -18.08
CA TYR A 209 -16.27 3.91 -18.21
C TYR A 209 -16.24 3.18 -16.85
N LYS A 210 -17.38 2.59 -16.46
CA LYS A 210 -17.58 1.91 -15.15
C LYS A 210 -17.29 2.80 -13.93
N ARG A 211 -17.46 4.11 -14.08
CA ARG A 211 -17.27 5.13 -13.04
C ARG A 211 -18.59 5.58 -12.41
N ARG A 212 -19.48 4.60 -12.17
CA ARG A 212 -20.67 4.72 -11.33
C ARG A 212 -20.61 3.69 -10.19
N ALA A 213 -21.10 4.06 -9.00
CA ALA A 213 -21.25 3.15 -7.87
C ALA A 213 -22.21 2.02 -8.22
N SER A 214 -21.89 0.80 -7.77
CA SER A 214 -22.80 -0.34 -7.97
C SER A 214 -24.02 -0.22 -7.05
N ARG A 215 -25.12 -0.87 -7.41
CA ARG A 215 -26.32 -0.92 -6.55
C ARG A 215 -25.97 -1.37 -5.13
N LYS A 216 -25.17 -2.43 -4.99
CA LYS A 216 -24.70 -2.95 -3.71
C LYS A 216 -23.87 -1.93 -2.91
N GLU A 217 -23.06 -1.12 -3.58
CA GLU A 217 -22.28 -0.07 -2.90
C GLU A 217 -23.18 1.05 -2.37
N ARG A 218 -24.21 1.43 -3.14
CA ARG A 218 -25.17 2.48 -2.77
C ARG A 218 -26.09 2.09 -1.61
N GLU A 219 -26.25 0.79 -1.34
CA GLU A 219 -27.02 0.26 -0.19
C GLU A 219 -26.23 0.32 1.14
N LYS A 220 -24.94 0.66 1.12
CA LYS A 220 -24.14 0.84 2.34
C LYS A 220 -24.51 2.14 3.06
N SER A 221 -24.31 2.18 4.38
CA SER A 221 -24.50 3.39 5.19
C SER A 221 -23.61 4.57 4.80
N CYS A 222 -22.39 4.29 4.33
CA CYS A 222 -21.44 5.28 3.82
C CYS A 222 -20.90 4.80 2.46
N PRO A 223 -21.66 5.02 1.36
CA PRO A 223 -21.31 4.54 0.04
C PRO A 223 -20.09 5.27 -0.52
N THR A 224 -19.32 4.57 -1.36
CA THR A 224 -18.24 5.17 -2.16
C THR A 224 -18.74 5.43 -3.58
N TYR A 225 -19.05 6.70 -3.86
CA TYR A 225 -19.47 7.18 -5.16
C TYR A 225 -18.30 7.28 -6.14
N LYS A 226 -18.59 7.44 -7.42
CA LYS A 226 -17.58 7.59 -8.48
C LYS A 226 -17.85 8.80 -9.37
N ASP A 227 -17.04 8.99 -10.40
CA ASP A 227 -17.05 10.18 -11.27
C ASP A 227 -18.43 10.55 -11.81
N LEU A 228 -19.20 9.59 -12.32
CA LEU A 228 -20.55 9.86 -12.86
C LEU A 228 -21.56 10.18 -11.76
N ASP A 229 -21.40 9.60 -10.57
CA ASP A 229 -22.25 9.96 -9.44
C ASP A 229 -21.94 11.38 -8.95
N PHE A 230 -20.65 11.75 -8.94
CA PHE A 230 -20.22 13.11 -8.57
C PHE A 230 -20.78 14.15 -9.54
N GLN A 231 -20.70 13.91 -10.86
CA GLN A 231 -21.26 14.81 -11.86
C GLN A 231 -22.77 15.01 -11.71
N ASP A 232 -23.52 13.93 -11.42
CA ASP A 232 -24.97 14.01 -11.25
C ASP A 232 -25.37 14.71 -9.93
N MET A 233 -24.59 14.52 -8.86
CA MET A 233 -24.90 15.03 -7.52
C MET A 233 -24.38 16.46 -7.27
N HIS A 234 -23.33 16.86 -8.00
CA HIS A 234 -22.67 18.16 -7.86
C HIS A 234 -22.46 18.79 -9.24
N GLU A 235 -23.55 19.16 -9.90
CA GLU A 235 -23.52 19.77 -11.25
C GLU A 235 -22.69 21.07 -11.28
N GLU A 236 -22.75 21.86 -10.20
CA GLU A 236 -21.97 23.10 -10.03
C GLU A 236 -20.55 22.85 -9.48
N GLY A 237 -20.20 21.60 -9.17
CA GLY A 237 -18.92 21.21 -8.59
C GLY A 237 -18.80 21.52 -7.09
N LEU A 238 -17.54 21.65 -6.63
CA LEU A 238 -17.21 22.02 -5.26
C LEU A 238 -16.64 23.43 -5.23
N TYR A 239 -17.14 24.22 -4.29
CA TYR A 239 -16.66 25.58 -4.07
C TYR A 239 -15.44 25.58 -3.15
N PHE A 240 -14.38 26.26 -3.58
CA PHE A 240 -13.18 26.52 -2.81
C PHE A 240 -12.90 28.01 -2.84
N ASP A 241 -12.38 28.57 -1.74
CA ASP A 241 -11.82 29.91 -1.80
C ASP A 241 -10.62 29.95 -2.78
N PRO A 242 -10.30 31.11 -3.36
CA PRO A 242 -9.27 31.21 -4.38
C PRO A 242 -7.88 30.72 -3.92
N GLU A 243 -7.55 30.88 -2.64
CA GLU A 243 -6.25 30.45 -2.12
C GLU A 243 -6.17 28.92 -2.03
N THR A 244 -7.18 28.29 -1.43
CA THR A 244 -7.27 26.83 -1.32
C THR A 244 -7.29 26.17 -2.69
N TYR A 245 -8.08 26.68 -3.64
CA TYR A 245 -8.13 26.17 -5.01
C TYR A 245 -6.75 26.21 -5.67
N ASN A 246 -6.07 27.36 -5.61
CA ASN A 246 -4.77 27.53 -6.23
C ASN A 246 -3.71 26.61 -5.60
N ASN A 247 -3.73 26.46 -4.27
CA ASN A 247 -2.81 25.57 -3.55
C ASN A 247 -3.07 24.10 -3.90
N LEU A 248 -4.34 23.69 -3.93
CA LEU A 248 -4.75 22.34 -4.32
C LEU A 248 -4.31 22.02 -5.75
N MET A 249 -4.63 22.89 -6.71
CA MET A 249 -4.30 22.68 -8.12
C MET A 249 -2.80 22.66 -8.38
N LYS A 250 -2.01 23.54 -7.74
CA LYS A 250 -0.54 23.50 -7.83
C LYS A 250 0.02 22.18 -7.31
N THR A 251 -0.53 21.68 -6.21
CA THR A 251 -0.10 20.41 -5.61
C THR A 251 -0.45 19.23 -6.50
N LEU A 252 -1.70 19.16 -6.98
CA LEU A 252 -2.16 18.12 -7.91
C LEU A 252 -1.33 18.11 -9.20
N GLN A 253 -1.05 19.27 -9.79
CA GLN A 253 -0.21 19.35 -11.00
C GLN A 253 1.20 18.81 -10.77
N ARG A 254 1.80 19.09 -9.60
CA ARG A 254 3.12 18.56 -9.23
C ARG A 254 3.08 17.05 -9.02
N ASP A 255 2.10 16.57 -8.27
CA ASP A 255 1.94 15.15 -7.98
C ASP A 255 1.65 14.33 -9.24
N CYS A 256 0.87 14.87 -10.19
CA CYS A 256 0.63 14.24 -11.49
C CYS A 256 1.89 14.16 -12.36
N ARG A 257 2.82 15.12 -12.26
CA ARG A 257 4.10 15.06 -12.99
C ARG A 257 5.04 14.00 -12.43
N VAL A 258 5.06 13.84 -11.10
CA VAL A 258 5.71 12.69 -10.44
C VAL A 258 4.95 11.39 -10.77
N GLY A 259 3.65 11.54 -11.06
CA GLY A 259 2.65 10.50 -11.14
C GLY A 259 2.19 10.04 -12.53
N GLU A 260 2.85 10.39 -13.64
CA GLU A 260 2.68 9.63 -14.89
C GLU A 260 2.93 8.12 -14.67
N PHE A 261 3.67 7.78 -13.61
CA PHE A 261 3.87 6.43 -13.11
C PHE A 261 2.76 5.97 -12.11
N LEU A 262 2.14 6.85 -11.32
CA LEU A 262 1.23 6.53 -10.19
C LEU A 262 -0.27 6.41 -10.50
N LEU A 263 -0.67 6.35 -11.78
CA LEU A 263 -2.06 6.26 -12.27
C LEU A 263 -2.91 5.08 -11.74
N ILE A 264 -2.43 4.28 -10.79
CA ILE A 264 -3.12 3.07 -10.33
C ILE A 264 -4.02 3.31 -9.11
N THR A 265 -3.81 4.32 -8.24
CA THR A 265 -4.59 4.38 -6.98
C THR A 265 -4.90 5.75 -6.37
N VAL A 266 -4.62 6.89 -7.01
CA VAL A 266 -5.11 8.17 -6.48
C VAL A 266 -6.58 8.34 -6.85
N SER A 267 -7.43 7.61 -6.12
CA SER A 267 -8.82 7.99 -5.95
C SER A 267 -8.80 9.28 -5.15
N LEU A 268 -9.13 10.41 -5.78
CA LEU A 268 -9.29 11.67 -5.05
C LEU A 268 -10.54 11.51 -4.15
N CYS A 269 -10.34 11.17 -2.88
CA CYS A 269 -11.40 11.25 -1.89
C CYS A 269 -11.59 12.72 -1.51
N LEU A 270 -12.55 13.36 -2.19
CA LEU A 270 -13.08 14.65 -1.76
C LEU A 270 -14.00 14.43 -0.57
N LEU A 271 -13.79 15.23 0.47
CA LEU A 271 -14.62 15.34 1.66
C LEU A 271 -15.10 16.77 1.80
N ASP A 272 -16.38 16.94 2.08
CA ASP A 272 -17.04 18.23 2.22
C ASP A 272 -16.35 19.12 3.24
N LEU A 273 -16.00 20.31 2.76
CA LEU A 273 -15.88 21.54 3.51
C LEU A 273 -17.30 22.02 3.83
N LEU A 274 -17.73 21.84 5.07
CA LEU A 274 -18.72 22.70 5.72
C LEU A 274 -18.08 23.33 6.94
#